data_AF-A0A3C0QN55-F1
#
_entry.id   AF-A0A3C0QN55-F1
#
_cell.length_a   1.000
_cell.length_b   1.000
_cell.length_c   1.000
_cell.angle_alpha   90.00
_cell.angle_beta   90.00
_cell.angle_gamma   90.00
#
_symmetry.space_group_name_H-M   'P 1'
#
loop_
_entity.id
_entity.type
_entity.pdbx_description
1 polymer ?
#
loop_
_entity_poly.entity_id
_entity_poly.type
_entity_poly.pdbx_seq_one_letter_code
_entity_poly.pdbx_strand_id
1 'polypeptide(L)'
;MEHYQNLLNDILKKYSAHVANFINGEKTNYLYQCKHDEYYGNTDGNYFTRLKLCYALLYDVYPLETEQKKQIVRELLETEIISRENEDFQGIGSNLEILTYLASILDIPDKTALFQRAKDANFDCFCGYDETGKIYHFPPISEISLTDCIYTMMDLDELETLNPEDRTFLADCTEKMGNSALAEKIRSLS
;
A
#
# COMPACT_ATOMS: atom_id res chain seq x y z
N MET A 1 17.80 10.04 9.41
CA MET A 1 17.23 8.90 8.68
C MET A 1 18.37 7.95 8.35
N GLU A 2 18.17 6.67 8.61
CA GLU A 2 19.10 5.59 8.25
C GLU A 2 19.12 5.35 6.74
N HIS A 3 20.13 4.64 6.22
CA HIS A 3 20.28 4.40 4.77
C HIS A 3 19.04 3.74 4.17
N TYR A 4 18.51 2.68 4.79
CA TYR A 4 17.31 2.01 4.31
C TYR A 4 16.07 2.93 4.30
N GLN A 5 15.98 3.89 5.23
CA GLN A 5 14.88 4.86 5.25
C GLN A 5 14.99 5.84 4.07
N ASN A 6 16.22 6.24 3.72
CA ASN A 6 16.46 7.06 2.53
C ASN A 6 16.09 6.32 1.24
N LEU A 7 16.43 5.04 1.13
CA LEU A 7 16.05 4.21 -0.02
C LEU A 7 14.52 4.19 -0.21
N LEU A 8 13.77 3.93 0.86
CA LEU A 8 12.30 3.95 0.79
C LEU A 8 11.79 5.33 0.40
N ASN A 9 12.30 6.38 1.04
CA ASN A 9 11.91 7.76 0.74
C ASN A 9 12.13 8.11 -0.75
N ASP A 10 13.25 7.70 -1.33
CA ASP A 10 13.57 7.99 -2.72
C ASP A 10 12.72 7.18 -3.71
N ILE A 11 12.31 5.96 -3.35
CA ILE A 11 11.28 5.21 -4.08
C ILE A 11 9.95 5.98 -4.03
N LEU A 12 9.48 6.31 -2.82
CA LEU A 12 8.15 6.91 -2.61
C LEU A 12 8.01 8.28 -3.26
N LYS A 13 9.08 9.09 -3.32
CA LYS A 13 9.06 10.38 -4.05
C LYS A 13 8.70 10.22 -5.53
N LYS A 14 9.04 9.09 -6.16
CA LYS A 14 8.66 8.81 -7.56
C LYS A 14 7.14 8.68 -7.71
N TYR A 15 6.44 8.29 -6.64
CA TYR A 15 4.98 8.12 -6.65
C TYR A 15 4.19 9.43 -6.57
N SER A 16 4.87 10.57 -6.43
CA SER A 16 4.27 11.90 -6.63
C SER A 16 3.57 12.01 -7.99
N ALA A 17 4.09 11.34 -9.03
CA ALA A 17 3.46 11.26 -10.33
C ALA A 17 2.09 10.57 -10.30
N HIS A 18 1.90 9.56 -9.44
CA HIS A 18 0.61 8.88 -9.32
C HIS A 18 -0.46 9.81 -8.76
N VAL A 19 -0.12 10.63 -7.76
CA VAL A 19 -1.01 11.65 -7.22
C VAL A 19 -1.37 12.67 -8.30
N ALA A 20 -0.38 13.20 -9.02
CA ALA A 20 -0.58 14.17 -10.09
C ALA A 20 -1.50 13.62 -11.20
N ASN A 21 -1.27 12.39 -11.65
CA ASN A 21 -2.09 11.76 -12.69
C ASN A 21 -3.54 11.57 -12.20
N PHE A 22 -3.74 11.12 -10.96
CA PHE A 22 -5.07 10.93 -10.39
C PHE A 22 -5.87 12.24 -10.34
N ILE A 23 -5.27 13.34 -9.86
CA ILE A 23 -5.94 14.65 -9.76
C ILE A 23 -6.17 15.30 -11.14
N ASN A 24 -5.34 14.98 -12.14
CA ASN A 24 -5.52 15.43 -13.52
C ASN A 24 -6.60 14.61 -14.28
N GLY A 25 -7.24 13.65 -13.62
CA GLY A 25 -8.35 12.88 -14.17
C GLY A 25 -7.97 11.55 -14.81
N GLU A 26 -6.70 11.14 -14.77
CA GLU A 26 -6.22 9.85 -15.29
C GLU A 26 -6.54 8.70 -14.31
N LYS A 27 -7.80 8.61 -13.88
CA LYS A 27 -8.22 7.73 -12.78
C LYS A 27 -8.35 6.26 -13.17
N THR A 28 -8.50 5.95 -14.46
CA THR A 28 -8.78 4.58 -14.94
C THR A 28 -7.73 3.55 -14.54
N ASN A 29 -6.50 3.97 -14.25
CA ASN A 29 -5.39 3.10 -13.84
C ASN A 29 -5.36 2.84 -12.32
N TYR A 30 -6.26 3.43 -11.56
CA TYR A 30 -6.33 3.31 -10.09
C TYR A 30 -7.67 2.74 -9.63
N LEU A 31 -8.73 2.94 -10.41
CA LEU A 31 -10.05 2.35 -10.18
C LEU A 31 -10.05 0.84 -10.45
N TYR A 32 -10.98 0.12 -9.86
CA TYR A 32 -11.09 -1.34 -9.99
C TYR A 32 -11.23 -1.73 -11.46
N GLN A 33 -10.38 -2.67 -11.89
CA GLN A 33 -10.44 -3.25 -13.21
C GLN A 33 -10.43 -4.77 -13.09
N CYS A 34 -11.61 -5.39 -13.25
CA CYS A 34 -11.71 -6.83 -13.31
C CYS A 34 -10.83 -7.39 -14.45
N LYS A 35 -9.90 -8.27 -14.09
CA LYS A 35 -9.04 -9.03 -14.99
C LYS A 35 -9.11 -10.50 -14.61
N HIS A 36 -9.34 -11.35 -15.59
CA HIS A 36 -9.31 -12.79 -15.36
C HIS A 36 -7.87 -13.32 -15.36
N ASP A 37 -7.53 -14.08 -14.33
CA ASP A 37 -6.31 -14.85 -14.16
C ASP A 37 -6.65 -16.35 -14.11
N GLU A 38 -5.84 -17.18 -14.75
CA GLU A 38 -6.11 -18.61 -14.89
C GLU A 38 -6.02 -19.39 -13.56
N TYR A 39 -5.27 -18.88 -12.58
CA TYR A 39 -5.04 -19.53 -11.29
C TYR A 39 -5.86 -18.88 -10.17
N TYR A 40 -6.01 -17.55 -10.23
CA TYR A 40 -6.64 -16.75 -9.18
C TYR A 40 -8.06 -16.29 -9.54
N GLY A 41 -8.55 -16.58 -10.74
CA GLY A 41 -9.89 -16.18 -11.18
C GLY A 41 -9.96 -14.67 -11.46
N ASN A 42 -11.07 -14.03 -11.10
CA ASN A 42 -11.18 -12.57 -11.21
C ASN A 42 -10.29 -11.87 -10.19
N THR A 43 -9.46 -10.96 -10.68
CA THR A 43 -8.49 -10.15 -9.91
C THR A 43 -8.64 -8.68 -10.30
N ASP A 44 -8.08 -7.77 -9.50
CA ASP A 44 -7.96 -6.36 -9.90
C ASP A 44 -6.65 -6.06 -10.63
N GLY A 45 -6.77 -5.76 -11.92
CA GLY A 45 -5.65 -5.37 -12.78
C GLY A 45 -4.92 -4.09 -12.35
N ASN A 46 -5.57 -3.23 -11.56
CA ASN A 46 -5.02 -1.96 -11.11
C ASN A 46 -4.55 -1.97 -9.64
N TYR A 47 -4.58 -3.12 -8.96
CA TYR A 47 -4.29 -3.22 -7.53
C TYR A 47 -2.95 -2.58 -7.14
N PHE A 48 -1.86 -2.94 -7.84
CA PHE A 48 -0.51 -2.43 -7.54
C PHE A 48 -0.34 -0.95 -7.88
N THR A 49 -0.96 -0.47 -8.96
CA THR A 49 -0.93 0.95 -9.31
C THR A 49 -1.66 1.79 -8.26
N ARG A 50 -2.80 1.29 -7.75
CA ARG A 50 -3.50 1.89 -6.61
C ARG A 50 -2.68 1.85 -5.33
N LEU A 51 -1.90 0.79 -5.08
CA LEU A 51 -1.03 0.69 -3.92
C LEU A 51 0.05 1.78 -3.91
N LYS A 52 0.69 2.04 -5.05
CA LYS A 52 1.67 3.13 -5.19
C LYS A 52 1.04 4.49 -4.87
N LEU A 53 -0.21 4.72 -5.30
CA LEU A 53 -0.96 5.93 -4.94
C LEU A 53 -1.31 5.98 -3.44
N CYS A 54 -1.73 4.87 -2.83
CA CYS A 54 -2.04 4.81 -1.40
C CYS A 54 -0.81 5.19 -0.56
N TYR A 55 0.36 4.64 -0.87
CA TYR A 55 1.61 5.01 -0.20
C TYR A 55 2.02 6.47 -0.43
N ALA A 56 1.77 7.00 -1.64
CA ALA A 56 2.03 8.41 -1.92
C ALA A 56 1.16 9.34 -1.04
N LEU A 57 -0.11 8.98 -0.82
CA LEU A 57 -1.02 9.69 0.08
C LEU A 57 -0.63 9.51 1.54
N LEU A 58 -0.24 8.29 1.93
CA LEU A 58 0.16 7.97 3.30
C LEU A 58 1.34 8.81 3.78
N TYR A 59 2.34 8.98 2.91
CA TYR A 59 3.58 9.68 3.23
C TYR A 59 3.66 11.11 2.71
N ASP A 60 2.54 11.67 2.23
CA ASP A 60 2.44 13.06 1.78
C ASP A 60 3.55 13.48 0.79
N VAL A 61 3.89 12.58 -0.14
CA VAL A 61 4.97 12.82 -1.12
C VAL A 61 4.58 13.82 -2.23
N TYR A 62 3.31 14.24 -2.24
CA TYR A 62 2.77 15.28 -3.11
C TYR A 62 1.86 16.20 -2.28
N PRO A 63 2.01 17.53 -2.39
CA PRO A 63 1.21 18.46 -1.61
C PRO A 63 -0.25 18.44 -2.09
N LEU A 64 -1.17 18.15 -1.16
CA LEU A 64 -2.61 18.19 -1.39
C LEU A 64 -3.29 19.03 -0.32
N GLU A 65 -4.31 19.77 -0.73
CA GLU A 65 -5.25 20.36 0.23
C GLU A 65 -6.01 19.25 0.97
N THR A 66 -6.27 19.46 2.26
CA THR A 66 -6.90 18.45 3.13
C THR A 66 -8.21 17.90 2.55
N GLU A 67 -9.08 18.76 2.03
CA GLU A 67 -10.35 18.33 1.45
C GLU A 67 -10.18 17.56 0.14
N GLN A 68 -9.15 17.88 -0.65
CA GLN A 68 -8.81 17.12 -1.86
C GLN A 68 -8.29 15.73 -1.48
N LYS A 69 -7.41 15.63 -0.47
CA LYS A 69 -6.92 14.35 0.04
C LYS A 69 -8.06 13.47 0.57
N LYS A 70 -9.03 14.05 1.30
CA LYS A 70 -10.24 13.33 1.76
C LYS A 70 -11.05 12.74 0.60
N GLN A 71 -11.28 13.53 -0.45
CA GLN A 71 -12.05 13.08 -1.61
C GLN A 71 -11.36 11.91 -2.32
N ILE A 72 -10.03 12.01 -2.52
CA ILE A 72 -9.24 10.94 -3.13
C ILE A 72 -9.29 9.67 -2.27
N VAL A 73 -9.04 9.79 -0.95
CA VAL A 73 -9.07 8.64 -0.03
C VAL A 73 -10.44 7.97 -0.02
N ARG A 74 -11.54 8.74 -0.02
CA ARG A 74 -12.89 8.19 -0.08
C ARG A 74 -13.14 7.40 -1.37
N GLU A 75 -12.76 7.95 -2.52
CA GLU A 75 -12.95 7.31 -3.84
C GLU A 75 -12.10 6.03 -3.98
N LEU A 76 -10.86 6.06 -3.50
CA LEU A 76 -9.99 4.88 -3.49
C LEU A 76 -10.48 3.81 -2.51
N LEU A 77 -11.00 4.20 -1.34
CA LEU A 77 -11.57 3.25 -0.38
C LEU A 77 -12.80 2.55 -0.98
N GLU A 78 -13.70 3.31 -1.62
CA GLU A 78 -14.85 2.73 -2.32
C GLU A 78 -14.43 1.79 -3.44
N THR A 79 -13.38 2.15 -4.19
CA THR A 79 -12.75 1.29 -5.20
C THR A 79 -12.21 0.00 -4.62
N GLU A 80 -11.47 0.08 -3.53
CA GLU A 80 -10.84 -1.09 -2.90
C GLU A 80 -11.90 -2.06 -2.35
N ILE A 81 -12.98 -1.53 -1.78
CA ILE A 81 -14.11 -2.33 -1.33
C ILE A 81 -14.75 -3.08 -2.52
N ILE A 82 -14.96 -2.41 -3.65
CA ILE A 82 -15.45 -3.06 -4.87
C ILE A 82 -14.50 -4.19 -5.30
N SER A 83 -13.19 -3.97 -5.23
CA SER A 83 -12.19 -5.01 -5.49
C SER A 83 -12.44 -6.24 -4.61
N ARG A 84 -12.51 -6.04 -3.29
CA ARG A 84 -12.69 -7.12 -2.31
C ARG A 84 -14.01 -7.89 -2.44
N GLU A 85 -15.06 -7.25 -2.97
CA GLU A 85 -16.35 -7.87 -3.24
C GLU A 85 -16.39 -8.71 -4.53
N ASN A 86 -15.48 -8.47 -5.48
CA ASN A 86 -15.56 -9.04 -6.84
C ASN A 86 -14.38 -9.94 -7.21
N GLU A 87 -13.34 -10.03 -6.37
CA GLU A 87 -12.21 -10.93 -6.59
C GLU A 87 -12.51 -12.34 -6.09
N ASP A 88 -12.11 -13.35 -6.87
CA ASP A 88 -12.33 -14.76 -6.51
C ASP A 88 -11.39 -15.20 -5.39
N PHE A 89 -10.15 -14.71 -5.40
CA PHE A 89 -9.19 -14.91 -4.32
C PHE A 89 -9.40 -13.87 -3.22
N GLN A 90 -9.68 -14.33 -2.01
CA GLN A 90 -10.03 -13.47 -0.88
C GLN A 90 -8.80 -13.00 -0.11
N GLY A 91 -8.95 -11.84 0.55
CA GLY A 91 -7.93 -11.20 1.35
C GLY A 91 -8.36 -9.79 1.75
N ILE A 92 -7.62 -9.18 2.67
CA ILE A 92 -7.83 -7.78 3.10
C ILE A 92 -7.06 -6.84 2.16
N GLY A 93 -5.75 -7.04 2.03
CA GLY A 93 -4.84 -6.30 1.16
C GLY A 93 -4.39 -4.94 1.72
N SER A 94 -3.12 -4.59 1.48
CA SER A 94 -2.46 -3.38 2.02
C SER A 94 -3.16 -2.08 1.61
N ASN A 95 -3.79 -2.03 0.43
CA ASN A 95 -4.60 -0.89 0.00
C ASN A 95 -5.71 -0.58 1.01
N LEU A 96 -6.47 -1.60 1.43
CA LEU A 96 -7.61 -1.43 2.32
C LEU A 96 -7.14 -0.95 3.70
N GLU A 97 -6.05 -1.51 4.21
CA GLU A 97 -5.46 -1.12 5.50
C GLU A 97 -4.98 0.33 5.51
N ILE A 98 -4.24 0.75 4.48
CA ILE A 98 -3.74 2.13 4.33
C ILE A 98 -4.92 3.11 4.20
N LEU A 99 -5.91 2.78 3.37
CA LEU A 99 -7.06 3.65 3.13
C LEU A 99 -7.97 3.76 4.36
N THR A 100 -8.13 2.68 5.13
CA THR A 100 -8.88 2.70 6.40
C THR A 100 -8.16 3.54 7.45
N TYR A 101 -6.83 3.43 7.55
CA TYR A 101 -6.02 4.30 8.42
C TYR A 101 -6.18 5.78 8.02
N LEU A 102 -6.00 6.10 6.74
CA LEU A 102 -6.13 7.47 6.22
C LEU A 102 -7.54 8.03 6.43
N ALA A 103 -8.57 7.25 6.13
CA ALA A 103 -9.97 7.62 6.35
C ALA A 103 -10.26 7.91 7.83
N SER A 104 -9.63 7.17 8.73
CA SER A 104 -9.78 7.34 10.18
C SER A 104 -9.19 8.65 10.67
N ILE A 105 -7.97 9.01 10.23
CA ILE A 105 -7.29 10.23 10.66
C ILE A 105 -7.78 11.50 9.95
N LEU A 106 -8.28 11.37 8.71
CA LEU A 106 -8.81 12.50 7.94
C LEU A 106 -10.29 12.78 8.22
N ASP A 107 -11.02 11.85 8.83
CA ASP A 107 -12.46 11.94 9.07
C ASP A 107 -13.26 12.23 7.78
N ILE A 108 -13.21 11.26 6.86
CA ILE A 108 -13.91 11.36 5.57
C ILE A 108 -15.44 11.23 5.73
N PRO A 109 -16.25 11.77 4.79
CA PRO A 109 -17.68 11.54 4.74
C PRO A 109 -18.03 10.04 4.60
N ASP A 110 -19.18 9.64 5.17
CA ASP A 110 -19.73 8.28 5.08
C ASP A 110 -18.84 7.15 5.66
N LYS A 111 -17.77 7.51 6.41
CA LYS A 111 -16.76 6.57 6.94
C LYS A 111 -17.35 5.31 7.57
N THR A 112 -18.35 5.46 8.44
CA THR A 112 -18.97 4.31 9.13
C THR A 112 -19.61 3.32 8.15
N ALA A 113 -20.30 3.81 7.12
CA ALA A 113 -20.94 2.95 6.12
C ALA A 113 -19.90 2.25 5.24
N LEU A 114 -18.84 2.98 4.84
CA LEU A 114 -17.74 2.41 4.07
C LEU A 114 -16.99 1.34 4.86
N PHE A 115 -16.72 1.56 6.14
CA PHE A 115 -16.02 0.59 6.99
C PHE A 115 -16.86 -0.67 7.23
N GLN A 116 -18.17 -0.53 7.41
CA GLN A 116 -19.05 -1.70 7.51
C GLN A 116 -19.06 -2.49 6.20
N ARG A 117 -19.16 -1.82 5.05
CA ARG A 117 -19.10 -2.49 3.74
C ARG A 117 -17.75 -3.16 3.50
N ALA A 118 -16.65 -2.53 3.90
CA ALA A 118 -15.31 -3.12 3.85
C ALA A 118 -15.23 -4.41 4.67
N LYS A 119 -15.77 -4.40 5.89
CA LYS A 119 -15.84 -5.58 6.77
C LYS A 119 -16.65 -6.72 6.14
N ASP A 120 -17.75 -6.40 5.47
CA ASP A 120 -18.64 -7.39 4.88
C ASP A 120 -18.24 -7.82 3.45
N ALA A 121 -17.15 -7.30 2.90
CA ALA A 121 -16.78 -7.49 1.48
C ALA A 121 -16.46 -8.95 1.13
N ASN A 122 -15.77 -9.67 2.01
CA ASN A 122 -15.47 -11.10 1.86
C ASN A 122 -15.18 -11.75 3.24
N PHE A 123 -14.85 -13.05 3.27
CA PHE A 123 -14.63 -13.78 4.52
C PHE A 123 -13.41 -13.26 5.30
N ASP A 124 -12.30 -13.01 4.61
CA ASP A 124 -11.07 -12.54 5.25
C ASP A 124 -11.23 -11.12 5.82
N CYS A 125 -11.94 -10.24 5.11
CA CYS A 125 -12.37 -8.95 5.60
C CYS A 125 -13.24 -9.09 6.86
N PHE A 126 -14.24 -9.97 6.85
CA PHE A 126 -15.13 -10.15 8.00
C PHE A 126 -14.36 -10.61 9.25
N CYS A 127 -13.35 -11.46 9.07
CA CYS A 127 -12.55 -12.01 10.16
C CYS A 127 -11.42 -11.07 10.65
N GLY A 128 -10.79 -10.30 9.77
CA GLY A 128 -9.56 -9.57 10.09
C GLY A 128 -9.60 -8.05 9.91
N TYR A 129 -10.66 -7.47 9.34
CA TYR A 129 -10.75 -6.03 9.13
C TYR A 129 -10.94 -5.27 10.46
N ASP A 130 -10.09 -4.28 10.70
CA ASP A 130 -10.20 -3.36 11.85
C ASP A 130 -10.92 -2.07 11.47
N GLU A 131 -12.21 -2.01 11.77
CA GLU A 131 -13.05 -0.81 11.57
C GLU A 131 -12.60 0.40 12.40
N THR A 132 -11.75 0.21 13.40
CA THR A 132 -11.20 1.35 14.16
C THR A 132 -10.00 2.00 13.46
N GLY A 133 -9.37 1.28 12.52
CA GLY A 133 -8.13 1.66 11.87
C GLY A 133 -6.94 1.83 12.81
N LYS A 134 -7.05 1.41 14.08
CA LYS A 134 -6.04 1.63 15.13
C LYS A 134 -4.98 0.56 15.16
N ILE A 135 -5.31 -0.64 14.67
CA ILE A 135 -4.35 -1.74 14.55
C ILE A 135 -3.37 -1.47 13.40
N TYR A 136 -3.83 -0.77 12.37
CA TYR A 136 -2.97 -0.32 11.28
C TYR A 136 -2.09 0.83 11.74
N HIS A 137 -0.80 0.55 11.98
CA HIS A 137 0.17 1.54 12.38
C HIS A 137 1.20 1.75 11.28
N PHE A 138 1.20 2.96 10.71
CA PHE A 138 2.17 3.37 9.71
C PHE A 138 3.06 4.47 10.30
N PRO A 139 4.28 4.14 10.77
CA PRO A 139 5.17 5.13 11.35
C PRO A 139 5.67 6.09 10.27
N PRO A 140 6.07 7.33 10.64
CA PRO A 140 6.80 8.22 9.76
C PRO A 140 8.05 7.52 9.19
N ILE A 141 8.47 7.87 7.97
CA ILE A 141 9.66 7.27 7.32
C ILE A 141 10.92 7.39 8.20
N SER A 142 11.02 8.44 9.03
CA SER A 142 12.14 8.60 9.97
C SER A 142 12.16 7.59 11.12
N GLU A 143 11.04 6.94 11.40
CA GLU A 143 10.84 6.01 12.52
C GLU A 143 10.55 4.58 12.04
N ILE A 144 10.38 4.37 10.73
CA ILE A 144 10.15 3.04 10.17
C ILE A 144 11.34 2.12 10.45
N SER A 145 11.04 0.88 10.84
CA SER A 145 12.06 -0.14 11.10
C SER A 145 12.66 -0.65 9.79
N LEU A 146 13.85 -1.28 9.85
CA LEU A 146 14.44 -1.95 8.69
C LEU A 146 13.48 -3.01 8.12
N THR A 147 12.86 -3.80 8.99
CA THR A 147 11.93 -4.87 8.62
C THR A 147 10.73 -4.32 7.87
N ASP A 148 10.08 -3.28 8.40
CA ASP A 148 8.91 -2.68 7.76
C ASP A 148 9.28 -1.98 6.45
N CYS A 149 10.47 -1.39 6.38
CA CYS A 149 11.00 -0.80 5.16
C CYS A 149 11.16 -1.87 4.06
N ILE A 150 11.76 -3.01 4.38
CA ILE A 150 11.94 -4.12 3.44
C ILE A 150 10.59 -4.67 2.99
N TYR A 151 9.67 -4.94 3.93
CA TYR A 151 8.34 -5.44 3.56
C TYR A 151 7.56 -4.43 2.72
N THR A 152 7.67 -3.13 3.02
CA THR A 152 7.07 -2.09 2.17
C THR A 152 7.64 -2.11 0.76
N MET A 153 8.97 -2.21 0.60
CA MET A 153 9.59 -2.32 -0.72
C MET A 153 9.22 -3.62 -1.43
N MET A 154 8.99 -4.72 -0.70
CA MET A 154 8.52 -5.99 -1.27
C MET A 154 7.09 -5.87 -1.77
N ASP A 155 6.18 -5.32 -0.98
CA ASP A 155 4.77 -5.13 -1.35
C ASP A 155 4.64 -4.22 -2.58
N LEU A 156 5.57 -3.28 -2.74
CA LEU A 156 5.64 -2.35 -3.86
C LEU A 156 6.37 -2.92 -5.10
N ASP A 157 6.96 -4.11 -5.00
CA ASP A 157 7.82 -4.71 -6.02
C ASP A 157 9.03 -3.84 -6.40
N GLU A 158 9.62 -3.16 -5.41
CA GLU A 158 10.72 -2.21 -5.59
C GLU A 158 12.07 -2.73 -5.08
N LEU A 159 12.12 -3.89 -4.40
CA LEU A 159 13.40 -4.48 -4.01
C LEU A 159 14.28 -4.84 -5.20
N GLU A 160 13.67 -5.34 -6.29
CA GLU A 160 14.39 -5.71 -7.51
C GLU A 160 14.90 -4.48 -8.27
N THR A 161 14.27 -3.32 -8.07
CA THR A 161 14.62 -2.06 -8.76
C THR A 161 15.83 -1.36 -8.12
N LEU A 162 16.20 -1.75 -6.90
CA LEU A 162 17.40 -1.26 -6.22
C LEU A 162 18.67 -1.63 -6.99
N ASN A 163 19.77 -0.91 -6.75
CA ASN A 163 21.06 -1.34 -7.26
C ASN A 163 21.61 -2.52 -6.40
N PRO A 164 22.57 -3.30 -6.93
CA PRO A 164 23.13 -4.45 -6.21
C PRO A 164 23.78 -4.10 -4.86
N GLU A 165 24.37 -2.91 -4.73
CA GLU A 165 25.02 -2.46 -3.49
C GLU A 165 23.99 -2.22 -2.38
N ASP A 166 22.88 -1.55 -2.71
CA ASP A 166 21.77 -1.31 -1.79
C ASP A 166 21.08 -2.62 -1.37
N ARG A 167 20.87 -3.56 -2.30
CA ARG A 167 20.35 -4.89 -1.95
C ARG A 167 21.28 -5.65 -1.00
N THR A 168 22.59 -5.61 -1.27
CA THR A 168 23.59 -6.26 -0.42
C THR A 168 23.58 -5.65 0.97
N PHE A 169 23.54 -4.32 1.06
CA PHE A 169 23.40 -3.60 2.33
C PHE A 169 22.16 -4.04 3.12
N LEU A 170 20.98 -4.08 2.47
CA LEU A 170 19.73 -4.49 3.12
C LEU A 170 19.81 -5.93 3.61
N ALA A 171 20.36 -6.85 2.81
CA ALA A 171 20.54 -8.24 3.20
C ALA A 171 21.46 -8.39 4.42
N ASP A 172 22.60 -7.69 4.44
CA ASP A 172 23.56 -7.76 5.53
C ASP A 172 22.99 -7.18 6.83
N CYS A 173 22.24 -6.08 6.76
CA CYS A 173 21.55 -5.54 7.93
C CYS A 173 20.46 -6.50 8.44
N THR A 174 19.71 -7.12 7.53
CA THR A 174 18.67 -8.10 7.86
C THR A 174 19.23 -9.34 8.53
N GLU A 175 20.37 -9.84 8.05
CA GLU A 175 21.07 -10.99 8.64
C GLU A 175 21.61 -10.67 10.03
N LYS A 176 22.16 -9.47 10.25
CA LYS A 176 22.62 -9.01 11.58
C LYS A 176 21.49 -8.93 12.60
N MET A 177 20.25 -8.71 12.15
CA MET A 177 19.04 -8.74 12.99
C MET A 177 18.53 -10.16 13.27
N GLY A 178 19.20 -11.20 12.74
CA GLY A 178 18.85 -12.60 12.95
C GLY A 178 17.79 -13.14 11.99
N ASN A 179 17.46 -12.42 10.92
CA ASN A 179 16.49 -12.88 9.92
C ASN A 179 17.20 -13.39 8.64
N SER A 180 17.91 -14.52 8.78
CA SER A 180 18.69 -15.10 7.68
C SER A 180 17.83 -15.47 6.45
N ALA A 181 16.59 -15.92 6.65
CA ALA A 181 15.69 -16.29 5.56
C ALA A 181 15.31 -15.08 4.69
N LEU A 182 15.01 -13.93 5.30
CA LEU A 182 14.72 -12.70 4.56
C LEU A 182 15.98 -12.15 3.88
N ALA A 183 17.14 -12.22 4.54
CA ALA A 183 18.41 -11.81 3.95
C ALA A 183 18.76 -12.64 2.69
N GLU A 184 18.57 -13.97 2.75
CA GLU A 184 18.77 -14.86 1.61
C GLU A 184 17.79 -14.55 0.47
N LYS A 185 16.51 -14.28 0.80
CA LYS A 185 15.52 -13.83 -0.18
C LYS A 185 15.98 -12.57 -0.89
N ILE A 186 16.43 -11.53 -0.16
CA ILE A 186 16.92 -10.27 -0.76
C ILE A 186 18.11 -10.52 -1.69
N ARG A 187 19.05 -11.38 -1.29
CA ARG A 187 20.23 -11.74 -2.10
C ARG A 187 19.87 -12.48 -3.39
N SER A 188 18.77 -13.24 -3.38
CA SER A 188 18.32 -14.02 -4.53
C SER A 188 17.67 -13.20 -5.65
N LEU A 189 17.36 -11.93 -5.40
CA LEU A 189 16.72 -11.01 -6.36
C LEU A 189 17.73 -10.45 -7.40
N SER A 190 18.72 -11.23 -7.80
CA SER A 190 19.84 -10.83 -8.67
C SER A 190 19.72 -11.38 -10.09
#